data_AF-A0A918SI17-F1
#
_entry.id   AF-A0A918SI17-F1
#
_cell.length_a   1.000
_cell.length_b   1.000
_cell.length_c   1.000
_cell.angle_alpha   90.00
_cell.angle_beta   90.00
_cell.angle_gamma   90.00
#
_symmetry.space_group_name_H-M   'P 1'
#
loop_
_entity.id
_entity.type
_entity.pdbx_description
1 polymer ?
#
loop_
_entity_poly.entity_id
_entity_poly.type
_entity_poly.pdbx_seq_one_letter_code
_entity_poly.pdbx_strand_id
1 'polypeptide(L)'
;MSLKRSVGNTIIQNQRSRIENPLEGIEIDYYFMASRVGGSKTEISLKLWTIIVDAQGYVYAMHTKHMGHFEEWETTIHNRMHEHLLIAGVDPLMTKRLLTDIEIKKDGHLIKWDTRCGGDYIGIDGSNNLYIRKNRFTYVQF
;
A
#
# COMPACT_ATOMS: atom_id res chain seq x y z
N MET A 1 -4.39 -18.79 10.05
CA MET A 1 -5.35 -18.18 9.09
C MET A 1 -4.63 -17.70 7.82
N SER A 2 -5.28 -17.57 6.66
CA SER A 2 -4.64 -17.01 5.44
C SER A 2 -4.55 -15.49 5.52
N LEU A 3 -3.44 -14.92 5.07
CA LEU A 3 -3.21 -13.46 5.06
C LEU A 3 -4.02 -12.75 3.98
N LYS A 4 -4.60 -13.51 3.03
CA LYS A 4 -5.37 -12.97 1.89
C LYS A 4 -6.68 -12.29 2.30
N ARG A 5 -7.17 -12.53 3.52
CA ARG A 5 -8.43 -11.94 4.01
C ARG A 5 -8.12 -10.71 4.87
N SER A 6 -8.81 -9.61 4.55
CA SER A 6 -8.79 -8.44 5.43
C SER A 6 -9.42 -8.78 6.77
N VAL A 7 -8.92 -8.11 7.81
CA VAL A 7 -9.56 -8.07 9.11
C VAL A 7 -9.96 -6.64 9.41
N GLY A 8 -11.24 -6.42 9.69
CA GLY A 8 -11.79 -5.09 9.99
C GLY A 8 -12.06 -4.24 8.75
N ASN A 9 -12.20 -2.93 8.95
CA ASN A 9 -12.62 -1.99 7.92
C ASN A 9 -11.46 -1.58 7.01
N THR A 10 -11.71 -1.58 5.69
CA THR A 10 -10.87 -0.89 4.71
C THR A 10 -11.15 0.60 4.79
N ILE A 11 -10.09 1.42 4.88
CA ILE A 11 -10.20 2.88 4.83
C ILE A 11 -9.82 3.33 3.43
N ILE A 12 -10.69 4.12 2.78
CA ILE A 12 -10.44 4.70 1.46
C ILE A 12 -10.42 6.22 1.60
N GLN A 13 -9.39 6.85 1.04
CA GLN A 13 -9.22 8.31 1.01
C GLN A 13 -8.87 8.71 -0.41
N ASN A 14 -9.85 9.21 -1.16
CA ASN A 14 -9.67 9.61 -2.54
C ASN A 14 -9.99 11.10 -2.69
N GLN A 15 -9.17 11.81 -3.48
CA GLN A 15 -9.44 13.21 -3.82
C GLN A 15 -10.55 13.35 -4.87
N ARG A 16 -10.79 12.29 -5.66
CA ARG A 16 -11.89 12.18 -6.63
C ARG A 16 -12.55 10.81 -6.50
N SER A 17 -13.78 10.67 -7.00
CA SER A 17 -14.50 9.38 -6.94
C SER A 17 -13.87 8.28 -7.82
N ARG A 18 -13.22 8.67 -8.93
CA ARG A 18 -12.55 7.78 -9.89
C ARG A 18 -11.42 8.50 -10.61
N ILE A 19 -10.54 7.76 -11.27
CA ILE A 19 -9.54 8.27 -12.20
C ILE A 19 -10.25 8.52 -13.55
N GLU A 20 -10.14 9.74 -14.08
CA GLU A 20 -10.82 10.12 -15.33
C GLU A 20 -10.12 9.57 -16.56
N ASN A 21 -8.79 9.71 -16.62
CA ASN A 21 -7.97 9.28 -17.75
C ASN A 21 -6.83 8.34 -17.31
N PRO A 22 -7.11 7.05 -17.03
CA PRO A 22 -6.08 6.09 -16.62
C PRO A 22 -4.90 5.97 -17.61
N LEU A 23 -5.17 6.21 -18.91
CA LEU A 23 -4.19 6.09 -20.00
C LEU A 23 -3.09 7.16 -19.99
N GLU A 24 -3.30 8.29 -19.31
CA GLU A 24 -2.32 9.40 -19.27
C GLU A 24 -1.14 9.14 -18.32
N GLY A 25 -1.18 8.03 -17.59
CA GLY A 25 -0.15 7.64 -16.64
C GLY A 25 -0.72 7.51 -15.23
N ILE A 26 -0.31 6.43 -14.56
CA ILE A 26 -0.66 6.16 -13.17
C ILE A 26 0.61 5.73 -12.46
N GLU A 27 0.89 6.35 -11.33
CA GLU A 27 1.92 5.91 -10.41
C GLU A 27 1.29 5.13 -9.26
N ILE A 28 1.93 4.03 -8.88
CA ILE A 28 1.46 3.13 -7.82
C ILE A 28 2.58 2.99 -6.82
N ASP A 29 2.25 3.28 -5.56
CA ASP A 29 3.14 3.07 -4.42
C ASP A 29 2.41 2.22 -3.37
N TYR A 30 3.18 1.52 -2.55
CA TYR A 30 2.65 0.78 -1.41
C TYR A 30 3.57 0.94 -0.20
N TYR A 31 2.97 0.83 0.98
CA TYR A 31 3.66 0.90 2.26
C TYR A 31 3.01 -0.09 3.21
N PHE A 32 3.79 -0.86 3.94
CA PHE A 32 3.23 -1.83 4.86
C PHE A 32 4.00 -1.94 6.16
N MET A 33 3.27 -2.30 7.22
CA MET A 33 3.79 -2.77 8.49
C MET A 33 3.42 -4.21 8.70
N ALA A 34 4.35 -5.02 9.17
CA ALA A 34 4.07 -6.36 9.64
C ALA A 34 4.56 -6.53 11.08
N SER A 35 3.72 -7.06 11.96
CA SER A 35 4.09 -7.43 13.34
C SER A 35 3.66 -8.85 13.63
N ARG A 36 4.46 -9.63 14.36
CA ARG A 36 4.06 -10.98 14.78
C ARG A 36 2.85 -10.94 15.71
N VAL A 37 1.95 -11.90 15.56
CA VAL A 37 0.84 -12.11 16.50
C VAL A 37 1.39 -12.85 17.72
N GLY A 38 1.02 -12.43 18.94
CA GLY A 38 1.65 -12.81 20.21
C GLY A 38 2.09 -14.28 20.30
N GLY A 39 3.41 -14.51 20.45
CA GLY A 39 4.01 -15.84 20.60
C GLY A 39 4.05 -16.70 19.32
N SER A 40 3.41 -16.27 18.23
CA SER A 40 3.40 -17.00 16.96
C SER A 40 4.71 -16.85 16.19
N LYS A 41 5.18 -17.96 15.62
CA LYS A 41 6.35 -17.98 14.73
C LYS A 41 6.00 -17.72 13.27
N THR A 42 4.75 -17.93 12.89
CA THR A 42 4.30 -17.96 11.49
C THR A 42 3.24 -16.93 11.17
N GLU A 43 2.47 -16.47 12.16
CA GLU A 43 1.39 -15.51 11.95
C GLU A 43 1.83 -14.06 12.19
N ILE A 44 1.42 -13.20 11.27
CA ILE A 44 1.65 -11.76 11.29
C ILE A 44 0.32 -11.01 11.19
N SER A 45 0.30 -9.80 11.75
CA SER A 45 -0.66 -8.77 11.41
C SER A 45 0.01 -7.80 10.44
N LEU A 46 -0.61 -7.62 9.27
CA LEU A 46 -0.13 -6.74 8.21
C LEU A 46 -1.06 -5.52 8.11
N LYS A 47 -0.52 -4.31 8.24
CA LYS A 47 -1.19 -3.07 7.86
C LYS A 47 -0.62 -2.62 6.54
N LEU A 48 -1.45 -2.36 5.54
CA LEU A 48 -1.02 -2.05 4.18
C LEU A 48 -1.74 -0.82 3.68
N TRP A 49 -0.97 0.15 3.23
CA TRP A 49 -1.39 1.27 2.41
C TRP A 49 -1.02 1.02 0.96
N THR A 50 -1.96 1.21 0.05
CA THR A 50 -1.72 1.32 -1.39
C THR A 50 -2.11 2.72 -1.81
N ILE A 51 -1.23 3.40 -2.53
CA ILE A 51 -1.40 4.77 -3.00
C ILE A 51 -1.34 4.75 -4.51
N ILE A 52 -2.30 5.42 -5.14
CA ILE A 52 -2.36 5.62 -6.58
C ILE A 52 -2.36 7.13 -6.80
N VAL A 53 -1.52 7.58 -7.73
CA VAL A 53 -1.47 8.97 -8.18
C VAL A 53 -1.73 9.00 -9.67
N ASP A 54 -2.70 9.78 -10.12
CA ASP A 54 -2.97 9.95 -11.55
C ASP A 54 -2.03 10.99 -12.18
N ALA A 55 -2.06 11.09 -13.51
CA ALA A 55 -1.26 12.05 -14.27
C ALA A 55 -1.52 13.53 -13.89
N GLN A 56 -2.67 13.83 -13.29
CA GLN A 56 -3.03 15.17 -12.83
C GLN A 56 -2.58 15.44 -11.39
N GLY A 57 -1.97 14.44 -10.73
CA GLY A 57 -1.49 14.53 -9.35
C GLY A 57 -2.56 14.26 -8.29
N TYR A 58 -3.74 13.76 -8.67
CA TYR A 58 -4.77 13.36 -7.71
C TYR A 58 -4.42 12.04 -7.04
N VAL A 59 -4.62 12.01 -5.74
CA VAL A 59 -4.23 10.90 -4.88
C VAL A 59 -5.45 10.09 -4.47
N TYR A 60 -5.29 8.78 -4.55
CA TYR A 60 -6.22 7.75 -4.12
C TYR A 60 -5.46 6.83 -3.17
N ALA A 61 -5.97 6.64 -1.96
CA ALA A 61 -5.29 5.86 -0.94
C ALA A 61 -6.24 4.84 -0.34
N MET A 62 -5.75 3.62 -0.17
CA MET A 62 -6.48 2.53 0.47
C MET A 62 -5.63 1.92 1.57
N HIS A 63 -6.18 1.86 2.77
CA HIS A 63 -5.58 1.21 3.92
C HIS A 63 -6.36 -0.03 4.31
N THR A 64 -5.64 -1.12 4.47
CA THR A 64 -6.20 -2.43 4.81
C THR A 64 -5.39 -3.07 5.92
N LYS A 65 -6.07 -3.86 6.76
CA LYS A 65 -5.42 -4.69 7.78
C LYS A 65 -5.69 -6.15 7.44
N HIS A 66 -4.69 -7.00 7.66
CA HIS A 66 -4.75 -8.43 7.42
C HIS A 66 -4.10 -9.17 8.58
N MET A 67 -4.47 -10.43 8.77
CA MET A 67 -3.88 -11.29 9.79
C MET A 67 -3.82 -12.72 9.28
N GLY A 68 -2.64 -13.35 9.37
CA GLY A 68 -2.45 -14.69 8.85
C GLY A 68 -0.98 -15.06 8.66
N HIS A 69 -0.73 -16.13 7.91
CA HIS A 69 0.61 -16.65 7.67
C HIS A 69 1.47 -15.68 6.85
N PHE A 70 2.73 -15.49 7.25
CA PHE A 70 3.63 -14.55 6.61
C PHE A 70 3.92 -14.89 5.14
N GLU A 71 3.92 -16.16 4.75
CA GLU A 71 4.34 -16.65 3.43
C GLU A 71 3.57 -15.99 2.26
N GLU A 72 2.34 -15.53 2.51
CA GLU A 72 1.47 -14.95 1.48
C GLU A 72 1.55 -13.41 1.40
N TRP A 73 2.52 -12.77 2.05
CA TRP A 73 2.58 -11.31 2.19
C TRP A 73 2.70 -10.57 0.85
N GLU A 74 3.57 -11.01 -0.07
CA GLU A 74 3.74 -10.40 -1.39
C GLU A 74 2.46 -10.50 -2.21
N THR A 75 1.88 -11.70 -2.26
CA THR A 75 0.60 -11.93 -2.95
C THR A 75 -0.52 -11.07 -2.36
N THR A 76 -0.52 -10.87 -1.04
CA THR A 76 -1.50 -10.01 -0.37
C THR A 76 -1.36 -8.56 -0.80
N ILE A 77 -0.13 -8.03 -0.86
CA ILE A 77 0.13 -6.66 -1.33
C ILE A 77 -0.27 -6.51 -2.80
N HIS A 78 0.14 -7.45 -3.65
CA HIS A 78 -0.21 -7.46 -5.07
C HIS A 78 -1.74 -7.44 -5.29
N ASN A 79 -2.47 -8.33 -4.60
CA ASN A 79 -3.92 -8.41 -4.70
C ASN A 79 -4.60 -7.12 -4.26
N ARG A 80 -4.05 -6.44 -3.25
CA ARG A 80 -4.60 -5.17 -2.77
C ARG A 80 -4.34 -4.02 -3.73
N MET A 81 -3.18 -3.96 -4.36
CA MET A 81 -2.95 -2.97 -5.43
C MET A 81 -3.92 -3.19 -6.59
N HIS A 82 -4.15 -4.45 -6.97
CA HIS A 82 -5.12 -4.81 -8.00
C HIS A 82 -6.54 -4.36 -7.65
N GLU A 83 -7.02 -4.69 -6.45
CA GLU A 83 -8.33 -4.27 -5.98
C GLU A 83 -8.47 -2.73 -5.92
N HIS A 84 -7.43 -2.04 -5.46
CA HIS A 84 -7.45 -0.58 -5.37
C HIS A 84 -7.59 0.10 -6.74
N LEU A 85 -6.86 -0.40 -7.76
CA LEU A 85 -6.96 0.11 -9.13
C LEU A 85 -8.37 -0.08 -9.72
N LEU A 86 -8.97 -1.25 -9.49
CA LEU A 86 -10.35 -1.51 -9.93
C LEU A 86 -11.35 -0.57 -9.25
N ILE A 87 -11.22 -0.37 -7.93
CA ILE A 87 -12.06 0.58 -7.18
C ILE A 87 -11.86 2.02 -7.67
N ALA A 88 -10.63 2.39 -8.03
CA ALA A 88 -10.32 3.70 -8.61
C ALA A 88 -10.85 3.88 -10.05
N GLY A 89 -11.44 2.83 -10.65
CA GLY A 89 -12.07 2.88 -11.98
C GLY A 89 -11.12 2.51 -13.13
N VAL A 90 -9.97 1.90 -12.85
CA VAL A 90 -9.03 1.42 -13.87
C VAL A 90 -9.52 0.09 -14.45
N ASP A 91 -9.46 -0.05 -15.76
CA ASP A 91 -9.87 -1.26 -16.47
C ASP A 91 -9.06 -2.50 -16.02
N PRO A 92 -9.65 -3.72 -15.95
CA PRO A 92 -8.94 -4.93 -15.53
C PRO A 92 -7.71 -5.30 -16.38
N LEU A 93 -7.75 -5.09 -17.71
CA LEU A 93 -6.61 -5.38 -18.58
C LEU A 93 -5.46 -4.41 -18.29
N MET A 94 -5.79 -3.13 -18.09
CA MET A 94 -4.82 -2.11 -17.73
C MET A 94 -4.23 -2.35 -16.34
N THR A 95 -5.07 -2.69 -15.37
CA THR A 95 -4.66 -3.07 -14.01
C THR A 95 -3.64 -4.19 -14.05
N LYS A 96 -3.90 -5.26 -14.83
CA LYS A 96 -2.97 -6.37 -14.98
C LYS A 96 -1.63 -5.91 -15.56
N ARG A 97 -1.64 -5.04 -16.58
CA ARG A 97 -0.42 -4.50 -17.20
C ARG A 97 0.39 -3.65 -16.22
N LEU A 98 -0.25 -2.71 -15.53
CA LEU A 98 0.40 -1.81 -14.57
C LEU A 98 1.11 -2.57 -13.43
N LEU A 99 0.54 -3.69 -12.99
CA LEU A 99 1.12 -4.49 -11.92
C LEU A 99 2.15 -5.52 -12.38
N THR A 100 2.25 -5.81 -13.68
CA THR A 100 3.13 -6.87 -14.21
C THR A 100 4.60 -6.61 -13.87
N ASP A 101 5.03 -5.36 -13.93
CA ASP A 101 6.43 -4.97 -13.74
C ASP A 101 6.73 -4.49 -12.31
N ILE A 102 5.75 -4.52 -11.41
CA ILE A 102 5.94 -4.09 -10.02
C ILE A 102 6.57 -5.23 -9.21
N GLU A 103 7.85 -5.06 -8.89
CA GLU A 103 8.55 -5.94 -7.98
C GLU A 103 8.26 -5.56 -6.52
N ILE A 104 7.64 -6.47 -5.76
CA ILE A 104 7.36 -6.26 -4.34
C ILE A 104 8.61 -6.58 -3.53
N LYS A 105 9.17 -5.57 -2.85
CA LYS A 105 10.41 -5.69 -2.08
C LYS A 105 10.15 -5.46 -0.61
N LYS A 106 10.88 -6.20 0.23
CA LYS A 106 10.92 -5.96 1.68
C LYS A 106 11.66 -4.67 2.00
N ASP A 107 12.72 -4.38 1.25
CA ASP A 107 13.63 -3.26 1.47
C ASP A 107 13.31 -2.09 0.53
N GLY A 108 13.33 -0.86 1.06
CA GLY A 108 13.09 0.39 0.31
C GLY A 108 11.87 1.20 0.75
N HIS A 109 10.93 0.57 1.47
CA HIS A 109 9.74 1.22 2.04
C HIS A 109 9.82 1.39 3.58
N LEU A 110 10.97 1.03 4.15
CA LEU A 110 11.34 1.25 5.55
C LEU A 110 11.58 2.74 5.82
N ILE A 111 10.70 3.37 6.59
CA ILE A 111 10.99 4.70 7.17
C ILE A 111 12.13 4.50 8.17
N LYS A 112 13.23 5.24 8.01
CA LYS A 112 14.39 5.16 8.91
C LYS A 112 13.97 5.43 10.36
N TRP A 113 14.40 4.54 11.24
CA TRP A 113 14.36 4.54 12.71
C TRP A 113 13.92 5.84 13.41
N ASP A 114 12.79 5.79 14.15
CA ASP A 114 12.43 6.76 15.21
C ASP A 114 12.57 6.05 16.57
N THR A 115 13.43 6.57 17.44
CA THR A 115 13.81 6.01 18.75
C THR A 115 12.67 5.89 19.77
N ARG A 116 11.45 6.34 19.46
CA ARG A 116 10.30 6.30 20.37
C ARG A 116 9.50 5.01 20.33
N CYS A 117 9.77 4.12 19.39
CA CYS A 117 9.07 2.86 19.24
C CYS A 117 10.05 1.72 19.59
N GLY A 118 9.75 0.90 20.61
CA GLY A 118 10.62 -0.19 21.10
C GLY A 118 10.29 -1.59 20.52
N GLY A 119 10.94 -1.96 19.41
CA GLY A 119 10.68 -3.17 18.62
C GLY A 119 11.14 -2.98 17.17
N ASP A 120 11.29 -4.07 16.41
CA ASP A 120 11.63 -3.97 14.98
C ASP A 120 10.42 -3.45 14.20
N TYR A 121 10.33 -2.13 14.02
CA TYR A 121 9.25 -1.48 13.26
C TYR A 121 9.62 -1.36 11.79
N ILE A 122 8.91 -2.12 10.96
CA ILE A 122 8.86 -1.88 9.53
C ILE A 122 7.67 -0.92 9.27
N GLY A 123 7.97 0.38 9.12
CA GLY A 123 7.28 1.38 8.26
C GLY A 123 5.84 1.86 8.55
N ILE A 124 5.72 3.08 9.10
CA ILE A 124 4.53 3.92 9.42
C ILE A 124 4.26 3.92 10.92
N ASP A 125 4.14 5.10 11.52
CA ASP A 125 4.05 5.40 12.96
C ASP A 125 2.87 4.76 13.73
N GLY A 126 2.20 3.76 13.15
CA GLY A 126 1.03 3.11 13.72
C GLY A 126 -0.27 3.90 13.61
N SER A 127 -0.25 5.13 13.05
CA SER A 127 -1.42 5.98 12.87
C SER A 127 -2.26 5.58 11.65
N ASN A 128 -3.53 6.03 11.60
CA ASN A 128 -4.40 5.90 10.42
C ASN A 128 -4.26 7.10 9.46
N ASN A 129 -3.23 7.94 9.63
CA ASN A 129 -3.06 9.16 8.85
C ASN A 129 -2.22 8.87 7.60
N LEU A 130 -2.66 9.39 6.46
CA LEU A 130 -1.92 9.31 5.21
C LEU A 130 -0.78 10.34 5.23
N TYR A 131 0.47 9.87 5.27
CA TYR A 131 1.65 10.71 5.12
C TYR A 131 2.25 10.50 3.73
N ILE A 132 1.87 11.36 2.79
CA ILE A 132 2.47 11.37 1.45
C ILE A 132 3.84 12.02 1.58
N ARG A 133 4.90 11.24 1.35
CA ARG A 133 6.27 11.78 1.28
C ARG A 133 6.40 12.61 0.00
N LYS A 134 6.25 13.94 0.11
CA LYS A 134 6.39 14.89 -1.02
C LYS A 134 7.67 14.74 -1.84
N ASN A 135 8.74 14.17 -1.27
CA ASN A 135 10.08 14.17 -1.87
C ASN A 135 10.30 13.16 -3.01
N ARG A 136 9.36 12.24 -3.29
CA ARG A 136 9.35 11.49 -4.57
C ARG A 136 8.56 12.22 -5.67
N PHE A 137 7.81 13.26 -5.32
CA PHE A 137 6.82 13.95 -6.17
C PHE A 137 7.20 15.40 -6.51
N THR A 138 8.49 15.70 -6.61
CA THR A 138 8.95 17.04 -7.03
C THR A 138 9.98 16.92 -8.14
N TYR A 139 9.57 17.28 -9.37
CA TYR A 139 10.46 18.06 -10.22
C TYR A 139 10.86 19.29 -9.40
N VAL A 140 12.13 19.36 -8.99
CA VAL A 140 12.70 20.59 -8.45
C VAL A 140 13.06 21.45 -9.64
N GLN A 141 12.17 22.37 -10.01
CA GLN A 141 12.58 23.60 -10.70
C GLN A 141 12.45 24.73 -9.69
N PHE A 142 13.60 25.26 -9.28
CA PHE A 142 13.80 26.66 -8.94
C PHE A 142 15.11 27.10 -9.56
#